data_AF-V8AP47-F1
#
_entry.id   AF-V8AP47-F1
#
_cell.length_a   1.000
_cell.length_b   1.000
_cell.length_c   1.000
_cell.angle_alpha   90.00
_cell.angle_beta   90.00
_cell.angle_gamma   90.00
#
_symmetry.space_group_name_H-M   'P 1'
#
loop_
_entity.id
_entity.type
_entity.pdbx_description
1 polymer ?
#
loop_
_entity_poly.entity_id
_entity_poly.type
_entity_poly.pdbx_seq_one_letter_code
_entity_poly.pdbx_strand_id
1 'polypeptide(L)'
;MGNLKKKAPKNLDYLVKETHEEVFAEIDCTACANCCKSLGPLFTEADITRISKYLRMKAADFEAQYLRVDEDGDKVFQTMPCPFLPNPTL
;
A
#
# COMPACT_ATOMS: atom_id res chain seq x y z
N MET A 1 -5.11 -18.02 20.19
CA MET A 1 -5.59 -17.79 18.79
C MET A 1 -5.94 -19.06 17.99
N GLY A 2 -6.31 -20.20 18.58
CA GLY A 2 -6.50 -21.47 17.84
C GLY A 2 -7.92 -21.78 17.32
N ASN A 3 -8.95 -21.09 17.80
CA ASN A 3 -10.35 -21.49 17.57
C ASN A 3 -11.04 -20.77 16.40
N LEU A 4 -10.60 -19.57 16.00
CA LEU A 4 -11.15 -18.87 14.82
C LEU A 4 -10.90 -19.63 13.52
N LYS A 5 -9.72 -20.23 13.36
CA LYS A 5 -9.34 -20.98 12.16
C LYS A 5 -10.09 -22.33 12.03
N LYS A 6 -10.47 -22.93 13.16
CA LYS A 6 -11.16 -24.23 13.19
C LYS A 6 -12.67 -24.12 13.03
N LYS A 7 -13.26 -23.00 13.46
CA LYS A 7 -14.70 -22.75 13.36
C LYS A 7 -14.96 -21.24 13.28
N ALA A 8 -14.75 -20.67 12.11
CA ALA A 8 -15.05 -19.26 11.88
C ALA A 8 -16.56 -19.01 12.12
N PRO A 9 -16.92 -18.01 12.93
CA PRO A 9 -18.31 -17.59 13.06
C PRO A 9 -18.89 -17.22 11.69
N LYS A 10 -20.17 -17.54 11.43
CA LYS A 10 -20.82 -17.24 10.14
C LYS A 10 -20.80 -15.75 9.77
N ASN A 11 -20.72 -14.89 10.77
CA ASN A 11 -20.73 -13.43 10.65
C ASN A 11 -19.36 -12.79 10.81
N LEU A 12 -18.26 -13.57 10.81
CA LEU A 12 -16.92 -13.03 11.05
C LEU A 12 -16.54 -11.95 10.02
N ASP A 13 -16.80 -12.19 8.74
CA ASP A 13 -16.47 -11.24 7.67
C ASP A 13 -17.22 -9.91 7.84
N TYR A 14 -18.50 -9.98 8.22
CA TYR A 14 -19.31 -8.80 8.51
C TYR A 14 -18.77 -8.02 9.70
N LEU A 15 -18.46 -8.73 10.80
CA LEU A 15 -17.92 -8.12 12.00
C LEU A 15 -16.58 -7.43 11.74
N VAL A 16 -15.68 -8.07 10.99
CA VAL A 16 -14.38 -7.50 10.62
C VAL A 16 -14.55 -6.28 9.74
N LYS A 17 -15.51 -6.30 8.80
CA LYS A 17 -15.80 -5.16 7.93
C LYS A 17 -16.34 -3.97 8.71
N GLU A 18 -17.33 -4.18 9.58
CA GLU A 18 -17.91 -3.14 10.45
C GLU A 18 -16.84 -2.54 11.38
N THR A 19 -16.07 -3.40 12.06
CA THR A 19 -14.96 -2.95 12.90
C THR A 19 -13.92 -2.16 12.10
N HIS A 20 -13.61 -2.59 10.86
CA HIS A 20 -12.70 -1.86 9.98
C HIS A 20 -13.23 -0.47 9.64
N GLU A 21 -14.50 -0.36 9.25
CA GLU A 21 -15.14 0.92 8.92
C GLU A 21 -15.14 1.87 10.14
N GLU A 22 -15.51 1.38 11.33
CA GLU A 22 -15.50 2.15 12.58
C GLU A 22 -14.10 2.66 12.93
N VAL A 23 -13.10 1.79 12.90
CA VAL A 23 -11.74 2.15 13.30
C VAL A 23 -11.08 3.08 12.28
N PHE A 24 -11.28 2.84 10.98
CA PHE A 24 -10.68 3.68 9.93
C PHE A 24 -11.38 5.04 9.77
N ALA A 25 -12.61 5.21 10.28
CA ALA A 25 -13.25 6.53 10.36
C ALA A 25 -12.50 7.48 11.30
N GLU A 26 -11.88 6.94 12.35
CA GLU A 26 -11.18 7.71 13.38
C GLU A 26 -9.64 7.72 13.19
N ILE A 27 -9.10 6.90 12.28
CA ILE A 27 -7.66 6.75 12.07
C ILE A 27 -7.27 7.14 10.65
N ASP A 28 -6.59 8.28 10.53
CA ASP A 28 -5.84 8.65 9.33
C ASP A 28 -4.41 8.11 9.39
N CYS A 29 -4.14 7.03 8.65
CA CYS A 29 -2.81 6.43 8.58
C CYS A 29 -1.77 7.33 7.89
N THR A 30 -2.22 8.32 7.12
CA THR A 30 -1.35 9.29 6.43
C THR A 30 -0.91 10.43 7.35
N ALA A 31 -1.59 10.63 8.49
CA ALA A 31 -1.23 11.65 9.47
C ALA A 31 0.14 11.40 10.11
N CYS A 32 0.46 10.16 10.50
CA CYS A 32 1.79 9.81 11.00
C CYS A 32 2.71 9.27 9.89
N ALA A 33 2.12 8.57 8.90
CA ALA A 33 2.80 7.96 7.77
C ALA A 33 4.01 7.07 8.13
N ASN A 34 4.11 6.57 9.37
CA ASN A 34 5.29 5.83 9.83
C ASN A 34 5.54 4.57 8.99
N CYS A 35 4.48 3.87 8.59
CA CYS A 35 4.59 2.76 7.64
C CYS A 35 5.02 3.27 6.27
N CYS A 36 4.37 4.29 5.70
CA CYS A 36 4.69 4.79 4.35
C CYS A 36 6.09 5.44 4.23
N LYS A 37 6.70 5.85 5.35
CA LYS A 37 8.05 6.44 5.40
C LYS A 37 9.16 5.40 5.22
N SER A 38 8.93 4.15 5.64
CA SER A 38 9.96 3.10 5.65
C SER A 38 9.55 1.81 4.94
N LEU A 39 8.25 1.52 4.88
CA LEU A 39 7.66 0.36 4.23
C LEU A 39 7.05 0.80 2.90
N GLY A 40 7.81 0.62 1.83
CA GLY A 40 7.34 0.81 0.46
C GLY A 40 6.59 -0.43 -0.03
N PRO A 41 5.55 -0.28 -0.87
CA PRO A 41 4.92 -1.43 -1.50
C PRO A 41 5.82 -2.01 -2.60
N LEU A 42 5.63 -3.30 -2.85
CA LEU A 42 5.98 -3.95 -4.11
C LEU A 42 5.06 -3.46 -5.23
N PHE A 43 5.59 -3.26 -6.43
CA PHE A 43 4.81 -2.96 -7.63
C PHE A 43 4.70 -4.16 -8.54
N THR A 44 3.47 -4.59 -8.81
CA THR A 44 3.18 -5.52 -9.90
C THR A 44 3.03 -4.78 -11.23
N GLU A 45 3.10 -5.49 -12.36
CA GLU A 45 2.80 -4.93 -13.69
C GLU A 45 1.40 -4.30 -13.76
N ALA A 46 0.43 -4.87 -13.03
CA ALA A 46 -0.92 -4.34 -12.94
C ALA A 46 -0.95 -3.00 -12.18
N ASP A 47 -0.18 -2.87 -11.11
CA ASP A 47 -0.04 -1.61 -10.36
C ASP A 47 0.63 -0.54 -11.20
N ILE A 48 1.73 -0.88 -11.88
CA ILE A 48 2.46 0.03 -12.77
C ILE A 48 1.53 0.57 -13.86
N THR A 49 0.79 -0.32 -14.52
CA THR A 49 -0.16 0.05 -15.58
C THR A 49 -1.26 0.97 -15.05
N ARG A 50 -1.83 0.64 -13.88
CA ARG A 50 -2.91 1.41 -13.25
C ARG A 50 -2.44 2.79 -12.84
N ILE A 51 -1.27 2.89 -12.22
CA ILE A 51 -0.73 4.15 -11.68
C ILE A 51 -0.20 5.03 -12.81
N SER A 52 0.51 4.48 -13.79
CA SER A 52 0.99 5.25 -14.94
C SER A 52 -0.17 5.87 -15.71
N LYS A 53 -1.29 5.13 -15.87
CA LYS A 53 -2.53 5.64 -16.46
C LYS A 53 -3.13 6.79 -15.65
N TYR A 54 -3.18 6.66 -14.32
CA TYR A 54 -3.66 7.73 -13.44
C TYR A 54 -2.81 9.00 -13.56
N LEU A 55 -1.49 8.84 -13.62
CA LEU A 55 -0.52 9.93 -13.81
C LEU A 55 -0.41 10.42 -15.26
N ARG A 56 -1.15 9.82 -16.20
CA ARG A 56 -1.14 10.15 -17.64
C ARG A 56 0.25 10.06 -18.27
N MET A 57 1.02 9.03 -17.91
CA MET A 57 2.33 8.71 -18.47
C MET A 57 2.42 7.25 -18.94
N LYS A 58 3.41 6.95 -19.79
CA LYS A 58 3.66 5.56 -20.22
C LYS A 58 4.20 4.74 -19.04
N ALA A 59 3.86 3.46 -18.99
CA ALA A 59 4.35 2.54 -17.96
C ALA A 59 5.88 2.51 -17.90
N ALA A 60 6.56 2.48 -19.04
CA ALA A 60 8.01 2.51 -19.12
C ALA A 60 8.62 3.79 -18.52
N ASP A 61 7.97 4.94 -18.73
CA ASP A 61 8.42 6.22 -18.16
C ASP A 61 8.22 6.22 -16.63
N PHE A 62 7.11 5.66 -16.15
CA PHE A 62 6.84 5.50 -14.71
C PHE A 62 7.89 4.61 -14.03
N GLU A 63 8.19 3.45 -14.62
CA GLU A 63 9.21 2.55 -14.09
C GLU A 63 10.59 3.22 -14.03
N ALA A 64 11.02 3.84 -15.13
CA ALA A 64 12.29 4.52 -15.21
C ALA A 64 12.41 5.68 -14.20
N GLN A 65 11.31 6.41 -13.98
CA GLN A 65 11.29 7.58 -13.10
C GLN A 65 11.17 7.22 -11.62
N TYR A 66 10.43 6.17 -11.26
CA TYR A 66 10.04 5.92 -9.87
C TYR A 66 10.52 4.60 -9.29
N LEU A 67 10.81 3.59 -10.10
CA LEU A 67 11.06 2.22 -9.63
C LEU A 67 12.49 1.73 -9.84
N ARG A 68 12.94 0.85 -8.95
CA ARG A 68 14.16 0.04 -9.07
C ARG A 68 13.81 -1.41 -8.75
N VAL A 69 14.70 -2.32 -9.12
CA VAL A 69 14.65 -3.72 -8.67
C VAL A 69 15.53 -3.86 -7.43
N ASP A 70 15.02 -4.48 -6.36
CA ASP A 70 15.79 -4.75 -5.15
C ASP A 70 16.52 -6.11 -5.18
N GLU A 71 17.04 -6.54 -4.04
CA GLU A 71 17.82 -7.77 -3.90
C GLU A 71 16.99 -9.04 -4.10
N ASP A 72 15.68 -8.97 -3.90
CA ASP A 72 14.73 -10.08 -4.06
C ASP A 72 14.16 -10.16 -5.49
N GLY A 73 14.54 -9.22 -6.37
CA GLY A 73 14.03 -9.13 -7.74
C GLY A 73 12.71 -8.36 -7.84
N ASP A 74 12.35 -7.66 -6.78
CA ASP A 74 11.07 -6.99 -6.63
C ASP A 74 11.13 -5.53 -7.10
N LYS A 75 10.09 -5.09 -7.83
CA LYS A 75 9.98 -3.69 -8.28
C LYS A 75 9.51 -2.82 -7.12
N VAL A 76 10.40 -1.96 -6.61
CA VAL A 76 10.15 -1.07 -5.47
C VAL A 76 10.51 0.38 -5.80
N PHE A 77 10.14 1.33 -4.95
CA PHE A 77 10.51 2.73 -5.17
C PHE A 77 12.03 2.97 -5.15
N GLN A 78 12.51 3.85 -6.03
CA GLN A 78 13.89 4.32 -6.05
C GLN A 78 14.27 5.14 -4.82
N THR A 79 13.31 5.77 -4.14
CA THR A 79 13.54 6.59 -2.95
C THR A 79 12.42 6.40 -1.93
N MET A 80 12.77 6.50 -0.65
CA MET A 80 11.83 6.50 0.47
C MET A 80 12.05 7.77 1.32
N PRO A 81 11.01 8.42 1.85
CA PRO A 81 9.58 8.14 1.66
C PRO A 81 9.16 8.23 0.20
N CYS A 82 8.09 7.51 -0.21
CA CYS A 82 7.73 7.46 -1.61
C CYS A 82 7.35 8.86 -2.16
N PRO A 83 7.57 9.14 -3.45
CA PRO A 83 7.31 10.47 -4.04
C PRO A 83 5.84 10.91 -4.00
N PHE A 84 4.93 9.99 -3.70
CA PHE A 84 3.49 10.24 -3.61
C PHE A 84 3.00 10.51 -2.19
N LEU A 85 3.89 10.50 -1.19
CA LEU A 85 3.53 10.85 0.18
C LEU A 85 3.38 12.39 0.29
N PRO A 86 2.19 12.93 0.66
CA PRO A 86 1.91 14.36 0.58
C PRO A 86 2.80 15.25 1.47
N ASN A 87 3.24 14.74 2.63
CA ASN A 87 4.02 15.47 3.63
C ASN A 87 5.14 14.57 4.20
N PRO A 88 6.29 14.42 3.52
CA PRO A 88 7.37 13.56 4.00
C PRO A 88 8.14 14.14 5.20
N THR A 89 7.99 15.43 5.50
CA THR A 89 8.66 16.14 6.59
C THR A 89 7.86 16.09 7.91
N LEU A 90 8.51 15.55 8.95
CA LEU A 90 8.44 16.06 10.31
C LEU A 90 9.81 16.67 10.63
#